data_AF-H2ZLX7-F1
#
_entry.id   AF-H2ZLX7-F1
#
_cell.length_a   1.000
_cell.length_b   1.000
_cell.length_c   1.000
_cell.angle_alpha   90.00
_cell.angle_beta   90.00
_cell.angle_gamma   90.00
#
_symmetry.space_group_name_H-M   'P 1'
#
loop_
_entity.id
_entity.type
_entity.pdbx_description
1 polymer ?
#
loop_
_entity_poly.entity_id
_entity_poly.type
_entity_poly.pdbx_seq_one_letter_code
_entity_poly.pdbx_strand_id
1 'polypeptide(L)' 'METQFECEPIHKPTDKPCFVAGDTRVNEQAPLMAGHTTWLRMHNKIADQLSVMNPNWSGTKKYETARSIVGALHQ' A
#
# COMPACT_ATOMS: atom_id res chain seq x y z
N MET A 1 -7.52 16.11 22.16
CA MET A 1 -6.35 15.21 22.09
C MET A 1 -6.19 14.83 20.63
N GLU A 2 -5.59 15.73 19.85
CA GLU A 2 -5.32 15.52 18.44
C GLU A 2 -4.04 14.71 18.33
N THR A 3 -4.13 13.45 17.93
CA THR A 3 -2.94 12.67 17.57
C THR A 3 -2.60 12.98 16.13
N GLN A 4 -1.95 14.11 15.93
CA GLN A 4 -1.46 14.53 14.64
C GLN A 4 -0.03 14.03 14.45
N PHE A 5 0.13 12.73 14.18
CA PHE A 5 1.36 12.19 13.56
C PHE A 5 1.29 12.42 12.05
N GLU A 6 0.88 13.62 11.63
CA GLU A 6 1.05 14.02 10.24
C GLU A 6 2.55 14.06 9.96
N CYS A 7 2.92 13.78 8.73
CA CYS A 7 4.14 14.33 8.19
C CYS A 7 4.12 15.86 8.29
N GLU A 8 4.50 16.43 9.41
CA GLU A 8 4.70 17.86 9.51
C GLU A 8 6.09 18.21 8.95
N PRO A 9 6.23 19.30 8.19
CA PRO A 9 7.52 19.78 7.73
C PRO A 9 8.25 20.43 8.91
N ILE A 10 8.86 19.60 9.77
CA ILE A 10 9.71 20.09 10.86
C ILE A 10 11.01 20.63 10.24
N HIS A 11 10.99 21.90 9.82
CA HIS A 11 12.19 22.69 9.54
C HIS A 11 13.22 22.09 8.57
N LYS A 12 12.83 21.96 7.29
CA LYS A 12 13.63 22.18 6.05
C LYS A 12 12.88 21.55 4.87
N PRO A 13 12.89 22.16 3.66
CA PRO A 13 12.34 21.53 2.47
C PRO A 13 13.32 20.45 2.02
N THR A 14 13.26 19.28 2.65
CA THR A 14 13.54 18.06 1.90
C THR A 14 12.24 17.71 1.23
N ASP A 15 12.09 18.04 -0.06
CA ASP A 15 10.91 17.86 -0.93
C ASP A 15 10.48 16.38 -1.11
N LYS A 16 10.37 15.62 -0.02
CA LYS A 16 9.90 14.23 -0.08
C LYS A 16 8.42 14.21 0.30
N PRO A 17 7.52 13.89 -0.65
CA PRO A 17 6.10 13.77 -0.34
C PRO A 17 5.86 12.59 0.60
N CYS A 18 4.79 12.67 1.37
CA CYS A 18 4.38 11.60 2.28
C CYS A 18 3.82 10.39 1.56
N PHE A 19 3.95 9.25 2.22
CA PHE A 19 3.32 8.03 1.73
C PHE A 19 1.82 8.10 1.97
N VAL A 20 1.07 7.55 1.02
CA VAL A 20 -0.38 7.40 1.09
C VAL A 20 -0.70 5.91 1.09
N ALA A 21 -1.55 5.49 2.03
CA ALA A 21 -2.04 4.13 2.15
C ALA A 21 -3.46 4.12 2.72
N GLY A 22 -4.05 2.92 2.86
CA GLY A 22 -5.37 2.76 3.47
C GLY A 22 -5.42 2.96 5.00
N ASP A 23 -4.29 3.26 5.65
CA ASP A 23 -4.19 3.57 7.08
C ASP A 23 -3.52 4.95 7.23
N THR A 24 -4.13 5.83 8.03
CA THR A 24 -3.64 7.21 8.24
C THR A 24 -2.30 7.27 8.95
N ARG A 25 -1.90 6.20 9.64
CA ARG A 25 -0.65 6.12 10.41
C ARG A 25 0.53 5.65 9.57
N VAL A 26 0.38 5.50 8.24
CA VAL A 26 1.45 4.99 7.36
C VAL A 26 2.80 5.72 7.51
N ASN A 27 2.79 6.99 7.94
CA ASN A 27 3.99 7.80 8.15
C ASN A 27 4.48 7.88 9.61
N GLU A 28 3.87 7.14 10.56
CA GLU A 28 4.19 7.22 11.99
C GLU A 28 5.61 6.72 12.31
N GLN A 29 6.01 5.58 11.74
CA GLN A 29 7.36 5.03 11.91
C GLN A 29 7.82 4.24 10.68
N ALA A 30 9.12 4.25 10.40
CA ALA A 30 9.72 3.58 9.23
C ALA A 30 9.36 2.09 9.09
N PRO A 31 9.29 1.27 10.16
CA PRO A 31 8.88 -0.13 10.04
C PRO A 31 7.43 -0.30 9.56
N LEU A 32 6.51 0.56 10.01
CA LEU A 32 5.11 0.53 9.59
C LEU A 32 5.00 0.87 8.09
N MET A 33 5.69 1.93 7.66
CA MET A 33 5.79 2.34 6.26
C MET A 33 6.39 1.24 5.36
N ALA A 34 7.44 0.55 5.83
CA ALA A 34 8.03 -0.59 5.13
C ALA A 34 7.05 -1.77 5.00
N GLY A 35 6.26 -2.02 6.03
CA GLY A 35 5.16 -3.00 6.01
C GLY A 35 4.13 -2.68 4.93
N HIS A 36 3.60 -1.45 4.92
CA HIS A 36 2.67 -0.97 3.89
C HIS A 36 3.25 -1.11 2.48
N THR A 37 4.51 -0.73 2.29
CA THR A 37 5.21 -0.84 1.00
C THR A 37 5.33 -2.30 0.54
N THR A 38 5.62 -3.21 1.47
CA THR A 38 5.75 -4.64 1.18
C THR A 38 4.42 -5.24 0.73
N TRP A 39 3.33 -4.96 1.45
CA TRP A 39 2.00 -5.44 1.08
C TRP A 39 1.50 -4.87 -0.24
N LEU A 40 1.75 -3.58 -0.51
CA LEU A 40 1.43 -2.95 -1.79
C LEU A 40 2.16 -3.62 -2.96
N ARG A 41 3.47 -3.86 -2.81
CA ARG A 41 4.26 -4.55 -3.84
C ARG A 41 3.79 -5.98 -4.07
N MET A 42 3.39 -6.68 -3.00
CA MET A 42 2.82 -8.02 -3.10
C MET A 42 1.50 -8.02 -3.88
N HIS A 43 0.61 -7.06 -3.61
CA HIS A 43 -0.63 -6.89 -4.37
C HIS A 43 -0.36 -6.73 -5.87
N ASN A 44 0.56 -5.83 -6.24
CA ASN A 44 0.92 -5.60 -7.65
C ASN A 44 1.52 -6.84 -8.29
N LYS A 45 2.42 -7.55 -7.59
CA LYS A 45 3.01 -8.80 -8.09
C LYS A 45 1.94 -9.86 -8.39
N ILE A 46 0.98 -10.04 -7.49
CA ILE A 46 -0.13 -10.98 -7.69
C ILE A 46 -1.02 -10.52 -8.85
N ALA A 47 -1.35 -9.23 -8.93
CA ALA A 47 -2.16 -8.68 -10.01
C ALA A 47 -1.50 -8.87 -11.39
N ASP A 48 -0.18 -8.69 -11.49
CA ASP A 48 0.61 -8.93 -12.71
C ASP A 48 0.56 -10.42 -13.10
N GLN A 49 0.76 -11.32 -12.13
CA GLN A 49 0.65 -12.76 -12.36
C GLN A 49 -0.77 -13.16 -12.82
N LEU A 50 -1.81 -12.61 -12.19
CA LEU A 50 -3.19 -12.81 -12.59
C LEU A 50 -3.45 -12.27 -13.99
N SER A 51 -2.79 -11.18 -14.40
CA SER A 51 -2.90 -10.61 -15.74
C SER A 51 -2.35 -11.55 -16.81
N VAL A 52 -1.21 -12.21 -16.54
CA VAL A 52 -0.61 -13.20 -17.43
C VAL A 52 -1.48 -14.46 -17.53
N MET A 53 -1.96 -14.97 -16.39
CA MET A 53 -2.76 -16.20 -16.35
C MET A 53 -4.19 -16.00 -16.87
N ASN A 54 -4.75 -14.79 -16.74
CA ASN A 54 -6.13 -14.48 -17.11
C ASN A 54 -6.20 -13.21 -17.99
N PRO A 55 -5.83 -13.31 -19.29
CA PRO A 55 -5.79 -12.14 -20.18
C PRO A 55 -7.15 -11.44 -20.33
N ASN A 56 -8.25 -12.20 -20.30
CA ASN A 56 -9.61 -11.71 -20.51
C ASN A 56 -10.25 -11.08 -19.27
N TRP A 57 -9.60 -11.13 -18.10
CA TRP A 57 -10.15 -10.52 -16.89
C TRP A 57 -10.05 -8.99 -16.95
N SER A 58 -11.11 -8.33 -16.47
CA SER A 58 -11.10 -6.88 -16.28
C SER A 58 -10.11 -6.46 -15.18
N GLY A 59 -9.67 -5.21 -15.23
CA GLY A 59 -8.79 -4.63 -14.20
C GLY A 59 -9.39 -4.76 -12.79
N THR A 60 -10.69 -4.48 -12.64
CA THR A 60 -11.41 -4.64 -11.37
C THR A 60 -11.35 -6.08 -10.87
N LYS A 61 -11.57 -7.08 -11.73
CA LYS A 61 -11.51 -8.49 -11.32
C LYS A 61 -10.11 -8.89 -10.84
N LYS A 62 -9.06 -8.42 -11.53
CA LYS A 62 -7.66 -8.66 -11.12
C LYS A 62 -7.36 -8.00 -9.78
N TYR A 63 -7.75 -6.74 -9.60
CA TYR A 63 -7.60 -6.00 -8.34
C TYR A 63 -8.29 -6.70 -7.17
N GLU A 64 -9.59 -7.01 -7.28
CA GLU A 64 -10.35 -7.62 -6.18
C GLU A 64 -9.81 -9.01 -5.82
N THR A 65 -9.39 -9.78 -6.83
CA THR A 65 -8.80 -11.11 -6.59
C THR A 65 -7.44 -10.99 -5.89
N ALA A 66 -6.56 -10.09 -6.34
CA ALA A 66 -5.28 -9.85 -5.68
C ALA A 66 -5.47 -9.32 -4.25
N ARG A 67 -6.44 -8.42 -4.03
CA ARG A 67 -6.84 -7.92 -2.70
C ARG A 67 -7.29 -9.06 -1.79
N SER A 68 -8.14 -9.96 -2.28
CA SER A 68 -8.62 -11.12 -1.52
C SER A 68 -7.46 -12.04 -1.10
N ILE A 69 -6.53 -12.35 -2.01
CA ILE A 69 -5.36 -13.18 -1.72
C ILE A 69 -4.45 -12.52 -0.68
N VAL A 70 -4.15 -11.22 -0.84
CA VAL A 70 -3.33 -10.48 0.14
C VAL A 70 -4.00 -10.46 1.51
N GLY A 71 -5.33 -10.25 1.56
CA GLY A 71 -6.10 -10.30 2.81
C GLY A 71 -5.99 -11.66 3.50
N ALA A 72 -6.04 -12.75 2.75
CA ALA A 72 -5.88 -14.10 3.28
C ALA A 72 -4.45 -14.41 3.76
N LEU A 73 -3.41 -13.79 3.18
CA LEU A 73 -2.02 -13.96 3.62
C LEU A 73 -1.67 -13.16 4.88
N HIS A 74 -2.41 -12.08 5.14
CA HIS A 74 -2.19 -11.22 6.31
C HIS A 74 -2.84 -11.78 7.58
N GLN A 75 -3.87 -12.61 7.46
CA GLN A 75 -4.57 -13.26 8.58
C GLN A 75 -3.93 -14.60 8.93
#